data_AF-A0A0F9FQ71-F1
#
_entry.id   AF-A0A0F9FQ71-F1
#
_cell.length_a   1.000
_cell.length_b   1.000
_cell.length_c   1.000
_cell.angle_alpha   90.00
_cell.angle_beta   90.00
_cell.angle_gamma   90.00
#
_symmetry.space_group_name_H-M   'P 1'
#
loop_
_entity.id
_entity.type
_entity.pdbx_description
1 polymer ?
#
loop_
_entity_poly.entity_id
_entity_poly.type
_entity_poly.pdbx_seq_one_letter_code
_entity_poly.pdbx_strand_id
1 'polypeptide(L)'
;IKRYDFVNRYGRVQWGKIVHEGFQIKNKLAFRPKNADDITIKFASETVTPHLVLKVIAKIKAEDPNGDITIKKMPQIMGLVWHDVFTEELWDFVKKYKVKEFSFFAAKKLVDTATREIAIAYFNGILTEE
;
A
#
# COMPACT_ATOMS: atom_id res chain seq x y z
N ILE A 1 -1.31 2.09 34.74
CA ILE A 1 -0.53 1.34 35.75
C ILE A 1 0.46 0.45 35.00
N LYS A 2 1.78 0.72 35.09
CA LYS A 2 2.82 -0.12 34.46
C LYS A 2 3.32 -1.13 35.51
N ARG A 3 3.38 -2.42 35.17
CA ARG A 3 3.83 -3.50 36.06
C ARG A 3 5.32 -3.77 35.78
N TYR A 4 6.18 -2.95 36.38
CA TYR A 4 7.62 -2.96 36.13
C TYR A 4 8.33 -4.25 36.55
N ASP A 5 7.74 -5.02 37.46
CA ASP A 5 8.30 -6.28 37.98
C ASP A 5 7.88 -7.51 37.16
N PHE A 6 7.17 -7.33 36.04
CA PHE A 6 6.75 -8.45 35.21
C PHE A 6 7.92 -9.06 34.44
N VAL A 7 8.26 -10.30 34.79
CA VAL A 7 9.25 -11.13 34.10
C VAL A 7 8.53 -12.31 33.46
N ASN A 8 8.79 -12.57 32.18
CA ASN A 8 8.18 -13.70 31.48
C ASN A 8 8.76 -15.04 31.98
N ARG A 9 8.15 -16.16 31.58
CA ARG A 9 8.62 -17.53 31.91
C ARG A 9 10.07 -17.84 31.47
N TYR A 10 10.68 -16.97 30.66
CA TYR A 10 12.05 -17.09 30.17
C TYR A 10 13.02 -16.13 30.87
N GLY A 11 12.63 -15.51 31.99
CA GLY A 11 13.48 -14.61 32.75
C GLY A 11 13.70 -13.24 32.09
N ARG A 12 12.93 -12.88 31.05
CA ARG A 12 13.09 -11.61 30.33
C ARG A 12 12.01 -10.61 30.74
N VAL A 13 12.42 -9.37 31.01
CA VAL A 13 11.50 -8.23 31.17
C VAL A 13 10.95 -7.89 29.79
N GLN A 14 9.62 -7.95 29.63
CA GLN A 14 8.95 -7.53 28.41
C GLN A 14 8.34 -6.14 28.55
N TRP A 15 8.78 -5.24 27.68
CA TRP A 15 8.22 -3.89 27.57
C TRP A 15 7.17 -3.85 26.46
N GLY A 16 5.93 -3.54 26.83
CA GLY A 16 4.89 -3.21 25.85
C GLY A 16 4.98 -1.75 25.43
N LYS A 17 5.02 -1.48 24.13
CA LYS A 17 4.83 -0.13 23.57
C LYS A 17 3.47 -0.08 22.90
N ILE A 18 2.66 0.92 23.24
CA ILE A 18 1.44 1.24 22.47
C ILE A 18 1.87 2.23 21.40
N VAL A 19 1.58 1.90 20.14
CA VAL A 19 2.00 2.69 18.98
C VAL A 19 0.76 3.33 18.37
N HIS A 20 0.81 4.65 18.18
CA HIS A 20 -0.28 5.42 17.57
C HIS A 20 -0.60 4.89 16.17
N GLU A 21 -1.87 4.80 15.80
CA GLU A 21 -2.33 4.24 14.52
C GLU A 21 -1.70 4.95 13.31
N GLY A 22 -1.60 6.28 13.36
CA GLY A 22 -0.92 7.06 12.32
C GLY A 22 0.55 6.67 12.12
N PHE A 23 1.27 6.28 13.19
CA PHE A 23 2.63 5.76 13.05
C PHE A 23 2.64 4.38 12.41
N GLN A 24 1.67 3.51 12.73
CA GLN A 24 1.57 2.18 12.12
C GLN A 24 1.36 2.29 10.60
N ILE A 25 0.52 3.23 10.16
CA ILE A 25 0.25 3.49 8.74
C ILE A 25 1.50 4.02 8.04
N LYS A 26 2.17 5.04 8.62
CA LYS A 26 3.44 5.58 8.09
C LYS A 26 4.52 4.51 7.98
N ASN A 27 4.66 3.68 9.02
CA ASN A 27 5.64 2.61 9.05
C ASN A 27 5.36 1.55 7.98
N LYS A 28 4.10 1.15 7.79
CA LYS A 28 3.72 0.21 6.71
C LYS A 28 4.02 0.79 5.32
N LEU A 29 3.74 2.07 5.11
CA LEU A 29 4.01 2.74 3.84
C LEU A 29 5.52 2.83 3.55
N ALA A 30 6.32 3.16 4.56
CA ALA A 30 7.77 3.32 4.42
C ALA A 30 8.51 1.98 4.26
N PHE A 31 8.10 0.95 5.00
CA PHE A 31 8.79 -0.34 5.10
C PHE A 31 8.02 -1.48 4.41
N ARG A 32 7.44 -1.22 3.24
CA ARG A 32 6.93 -2.31 2.40
C ARG A 32 8.03 -3.31 2.08
N PRO A 33 7.73 -4.62 2.01
CA PRO A 33 8.73 -5.63 1.68
C PRO A 33 9.24 -5.41 0.24
N LYS A 34 10.42 -4.81 0.11
CA LYS A 34 11.11 -4.59 -1.18
C LYS A 34 12.03 -5.76 -1.58
N ASN A 35 12.50 -6.52 -0.59
CA ASN A 35 13.44 -7.63 -0.76
C ASN A 35 12.75 -9.00 -0.59
N ALA A 36 11.60 -9.19 -1.22
CA ALA A 36 10.98 -10.51 -1.29
C ALA A 36 11.52 -11.25 -2.52
N ASP A 37 11.86 -12.54 -2.42
CA ASP A 37 12.27 -13.35 -3.58
C ASP A 37 11.14 -13.53 -4.61
N ASP A 38 9.89 -13.36 -4.17
CA ASP A 38 8.71 -13.42 -5.02
C ASP A 38 8.60 -12.20 -5.95
N ILE A 39 8.64 -12.47 -7.26
CA ILE A 39 8.55 -11.47 -8.32
C ILE A 39 7.25 -10.68 -8.28
N THR A 40 6.18 -11.31 -7.77
CA THR A 40 4.84 -10.72 -7.65
C THR A 40 4.80 -9.65 -6.56
N ILE A 41 5.54 -9.89 -5.47
CA ILE A 41 5.68 -8.91 -4.37
C ILE A 41 6.54 -7.74 -4.84
N LYS A 42 7.65 -8.03 -5.56
CA LYS A 42 8.48 -6.99 -6.17
C LYS A 42 7.66 -6.10 -7.11
N PHE A 43 6.87 -6.72 -7.99
CA PHE A 43 5.97 -6.01 -8.90
C PHE A 43 5.09 -5.01 -8.15
N ALA A 44 4.28 -5.48 -7.19
CA ALA A 44 3.38 -4.61 -6.46
C ALA A 44 4.11 -3.51 -5.64
N SER A 45 5.31 -3.80 -5.13
CA SER A 45 6.09 -2.83 -4.35
C SER A 45 6.71 -1.71 -5.19
N GLU A 46 7.04 -2.02 -6.45
CA GLU A 46 7.76 -1.11 -7.35
C GLU A 46 6.80 -0.31 -8.22
N THR A 47 5.72 -0.93 -8.71
CA THR A 47 4.76 -0.27 -9.60
C THR A 47 3.72 0.54 -8.86
N VAL A 48 3.28 0.11 -7.67
CA VAL A 48 2.26 0.83 -6.88
C VAL A 48 2.92 1.91 -6.03
N THR A 49 3.20 3.05 -6.67
CA THR A 49 3.75 4.23 -6.00
C THR A 49 2.62 5.09 -5.38
N PRO A 50 2.89 5.83 -4.30
CA PRO A 50 1.92 6.79 -3.75
C PRO A 50 1.47 7.82 -4.78
N HIS A 51 2.40 8.28 -5.63
CA HIS A 51 2.11 9.24 -6.69
C HIS A 51 1.08 8.70 -7.70
N LEU A 52 1.21 7.44 -8.14
CA LEU A 52 0.25 6.81 -9.05
C LEU A 52 -1.16 6.76 -8.45
N VAL A 53 -1.28 6.37 -7.18
CA VAL A 53 -2.58 6.29 -6.51
C VAL A 53 -3.20 7.67 -6.32
N LEU A 54 -2.40 8.69 -5.96
CA LEU A 54 -2.87 10.08 -5.84
C LEU A 54 -3.30 10.65 -7.20
N LYS A 55 -2.58 10.36 -8.29
CA LYS A 55 -2.97 10.71 -9.67
C LYS A 55 -4.36 10.16 -10.00
N VAL A 56 -4.61 8.89 -9.67
CA VAL A 56 -5.92 8.25 -9.92
C VAL A 56 -7.02 8.86 -9.04
N ILE A 57 -6.74 9.12 -7.77
CA ILE A 57 -7.65 9.80 -6.84
C ILE A 57 -8.02 11.19 -7.40
N ALA A 58 -7.05 12.00 -7.81
CA ALA A 58 -7.28 13.32 -8.38
C ALA A 58 -8.14 13.26 -9.65
N LYS A 59 -7.92 12.25 -10.52
CA LYS A 59 -8.74 12.02 -11.72
C LYS A 59 -10.20 11.73 -11.37
N ILE A 60 -10.44 10.83 -10.41
CA ILE A 60 -11.80 10.51 -9.94
C ILE A 60 -12.46 11.76 -9.34
N LYS A 61 -11.70 12.57 -8.59
CA LYS A 61 -12.18 13.83 -8.01
C LYS A 61 -12.67 14.81 -9.07
N ALA A 62 -11.95 14.89 -10.17
CA ALA A 62 -12.26 15.79 -11.29
C ALA A 62 -13.46 15.31 -12.11
N GLU A 63 -13.69 13.99 -12.19
CA GLU A 63 -14.82 13.40 -12.90
C GLU A 63 -16.13 13.44 -12.08
N ASP A 64 -16.05 13.43 -10.74
CA ASP A 64 -17.22 13.47 -9.87
C ASP A 64 -17.78 14.91 -9.72
N PRO A 65 -19.07 15.18 -10.07
CA PRO A 65 -19.65 16.53 -10.04
C PRO A 65 -19.67 17.20 -8.66
N ASN A 66 -19.67 16.40 -7.59
CA ASN A 66 -19.70 16.87 -6.20
C ASN A 66 -18.29 16.93 -5.58
N GLY A 67 -17.24 16.48 -6.27
CA GLY A 67 -15.87 16.43 -5.75
C GLY A 67 -15.65 15.51 -4.55
N ASP A 68 -16.66 14.72 -4.16
CA ASP A 68 -16.63 13.89 -2.95
C ASP A 68 -15.92 12.57 -3.19
N ILE A 69 -14.67 12.49 -2.74
CA ILE A 69 -13.95 11.23 -2.61
C ILE A 69 -14.21 10.65 -1.23
N THR A 70 -15.17 9.73 -1.17
CA THR A 70 -15.45 8.93 0.02
C THR A 70 -14.85 7.53 -0.12
N ILE A 71 -14.66 6.83 1.01
CA ILE A 71 -14.25 5.42 1.09
C ILE A 71 -15.08 4.50 0.15
N LYS A 72 -16.33 4.86 -0.17
CA LYS A 72 -17.19 4.14 -1.12
C LYS A 72 -16.57 3.96 -2.51
N LYS A 73 -15.70 4.88 -2.93
CA LYS A 73 -15.01 4.85 -4.24
C LYS A 73 -13.76 3.97 -4.24
N MET A 74 -13.41 3.33 -3.11
CA MET A 74 -12.24 2.44 -3.01
C MET A 74 -12.18 1.35 -4.09
N PRO A 75 -13.28 0.63 -4.41
CA PRO A 75 -13.22 -0.39 -5.48
C PRO A 75 -12.88 0.20 -6.85
N GLN A 76 -13.35 1.42 -7.14
CA GLN A 76 -13.05 2.13 -8.37
C GLN A 76 -11.57 2.55 -8.42
N ILE A 77 -11.03 3.09 -7.32
CA ILE A 77 -9.61 3.44 -7.21
C ILE A 77 -8.75 2.19 -7.46
N MET A 78 -9.06 1.07 -6.81
CA MET A 78 -8.31 -0.17 -6.97
C MET A 78 -8.35 -0.69 -8.41
N GLY A 79 -9.53 -0.66 -9.05
CA GLY A 79 -9.68 -1.09 -10.45
C GLY A 79 -8.89 -0.24 -11.44
N LEU A 80 -8.91 1.08 -11.27
CA LEU A 80 -8.17 2.02 -12.13
C LEU A 80 -6.66 1.93 -11.92
N VAL A 81 -6.20 1.84 -10.66
CA VAL A 81 -4.77 1.65 -10.38
C VAL A 81 -4.27 0.33 -10.97
N TRP A 82 -5.04 -0.75 -10.86
CA TRP A 82 -4.68 -2.01 -11.50
C TRP A 82 -4.55 -1.88 -13.02
N HIS A 83 -5.48 -1.17 -13.66
CA HIS A 83 -5.43 -0.90 -15.09
C HIS A 83 -4.16 -0.12 -15.46
N ASP A 84 -3.88 1.00 -14.80
CA ASP A 84 -2.73 1.87 -15.10
C ASP A 84 -1.40 1.17 -14.84
N VAL A 85 -1.27 0.42 -13.73
CA VAL A 85 -0.07 -0.40 -13.47
C VAL A 85 0.15 -1.43 -14.59
N PHE A 86 -0.93 -2.02 -15.10
CA PHE A 86 -0.83 -3.04 -16.13
C PHE A 86 -0.47 -2.47 -17.49
N THR A 87 -0.98 -1.30 -17.84
CA THR A 87 -0.75 -0.66 -19.14
C THR A 87 0.54 0.14 -19.20
N GLU A 88 0.88 0.87 -18.13
CA GLU A 88 2.02 1.78 -18.07
C GLU A 88 3.30 1.06 -17.57
N GLU A 89 3.22 0.30 -16.47
CA GLU A 89 4.40 -0.17 -15.73
C GLU A 89 4.81 -1.62 -16.03
N LEU A 90 3.91 -2.44 -16.59
CA LEU A 90 4.16 -3.87 -16.79
C LEU A 90 5.35 -4.14 -17.70
N TRP A 91 5.48 -3.40 -18.80
CA TRP A 91 6.52 -3.63 -19.79
C TRP A 91 7.91 -3.33 -19.26
N ASP A 92 8.05 -2.24 -18.53
CA ASP A 92 9.32 -1.84 -17.92
C ASP A 92 9.72 -2.82 -16.81
N PHE A 93 8.77 -3.32 -16.04
CA PHE A 93 9.00 -4.37 -15.05
C PHE A 93 9.49 -5.69 -15.69
N VAL A 94 8.81 -6.15 -16.75
CA VAL A 94 9.17 -7.39 -17.45
C VAL A 94 10.58 -7.31 -18.04
N LYS A 95 10.94 -6.17 -18.64
CA LYS A 95 12.30 -5.93 -19.15
C LYS A 95 13.36 -5.95 -18.06
N LYS A 96 13.09 -5.31 -16.92
CA LYS A 96 14.04 -5.17 -15.81
C LYS A 96 14.37 -6.51 -15.16
N TYR A 97 13.36 -7.33 -14.87
CA TYR A 97 13.53 -8.57 -14.10
C TYR A 97 13.59 -9.84 -14.93
N LYS A 98 13.39 -9.75 -16.26
CA LYS A 98 13.36 -10.91 -17.17
C LYS A 98 12.45 -12.03 -16.63
N VAL A 99 11.22 -11.64 -16.31
CA VAL A 99 10.23 -12.49 -15.66
C VAL A 99 9.91 -13.68 -16.55
N LYS A 100 10.10 -14.91 -16.04
CA LYS A 100 9.76 -16.16 -16.77
C LYS A 100 8.31 -16.56 -16.57
N GLU A 101 7.82 -16.43 -15.34
CA GLU A 101 6.45 -16.80 -14.95
C GLU A 101 5.86 -15.67 -14.10
N PHE A 102 4.61 -15.32 -14.39
CA PHE A 102 3.90 -14.24 -13.69
C PHE A 102 2.44 -14.62 -13.45
N SER A 103 2.02 -14.57 -12.19
CA SER A 103 0.63 -14.84 -11.82
C SER A 103 -0.16 -13.54 -11.69
N PHE A 104 -1.04 -13.27 -12.65
CA PHE A 104 -1.90 -12.09 -12.65
C PHE A 104 -2.88 -12.08 -11.47
N PHE A 105 -3.33 -13.25 -11.02
CA PHE A 105 -4.24 -13.36 -9.89
C PHE A 105 -3.57 -12.91 -8.58
N ALA A 106 -2.35 -13.39 -8.32
CA ALA A 106 -1.59 -13.01 -7.15
C ALA A 106 -1.17 -11.53 -7.23
N ALA A 107 -0.75 -11.06 -8.40
CA ALA A 107 -0.38 -9.68 -8.64
C ALA A 107 -1.53 -8.71 -8.37
N LYS A 108 -2.72 -9.00 -8.90
CA LYS A 108 -3.91 -8.19 -8.67
C LYS A 108 -4.22 -8.06 -7.18
N LYS A 109 -4.22 -9.17 -6.44
CA LYS A 109 -4.48 -9.16 -4.99
C LYS A 109 -3.47 -8.30 -4.22
N LEU A 110 -2.19 -8.37 -4.60
CA LEU A 110 -1.12 -7.59 -3.96
C LEU A 110 -1.22 -6.11 -4.30
N VAL A 111 -1.46 -5.77 -5.57
CA VAL A 111 -1.69 -4.38 -6.01
C VAL A 111 -2.92 -3.81 -5.31
N ASP A 112 -4.03 -4.54 -5.28
CA ASP A 112 -5.26 -4.16 -4.58
C ASP A 112 -5.01 -3.85 -3.09
N THR A 113 -4.16 -4.64 -2.44
CA THR A 113 -3.81 -4.45 -1.03
C THR A 113 -2.92 -3.22 -0.85
N ALA A 114 -1.92 -3.05 -1.72
CA ALA A 114 -1.02 -1.90 -1.72
C ALA A 114 -1.77 -0.58 -1.98
N THR A 115 -2.69 -0.57 -2.95
CA THR A 115 -3.53 0.59 -3.29
C THR A 115 -4.42 0.96 -2.11
N ARG A 116 -5.06 -0.03 -1.47
CA ARG A 116 -5.92 0.20 -0.32
C ARG A 116 -5.18 0.88 0.83
N GLU A 117 -3.97 0.42 1.14
CA GLU A 117 -3.15 1.02 2.21
C GLU A 117 -2.82 2.49 1.94
N ILE A 118 -2.44 2.82 0.70
CA ILE A 118 -2.14 4.20 0.30
C ILE A 118 -3.40 5.05 0.35
N ALA A 119 -4.52 4.55 -0.17
CA ALA A 119 -5.78 5.26 -0.16
C ALA A 119 -6.29 5.51 1.28
N ILE A 120 -6.15 4.55 2.19
CA ILE A 120 -6.47 4.76 3.63
C ILE A 120 -5.58 5.84 4.24
N ALA A 121 -4.29 5.86 3.91
CA ALA A 121 -3.38 6.90 4.38
C ALA A 121 -3.77 8.29 3.84
N TYR A 122 -4.26 8.38 2.61
CA TYR A 122 -4.85 9.60 2.06
C TYR A 122 -6.13 10.02 2.81
N PHE A 123 -7.08 9.10 3.02
CA PHE A 123 -8.31 9.37 3.76
C PHE A 123 -8.10 9.81 5.21
N ASN A 124 -7.03 9.33 5.85
CA ASN A 124 -6.64 9.72 7.19
C ASN A 124 -5.82 11.04 7.25
N GLY A 125 -5.63 11.72 6.11
CA GLY A 125 -4.87 12.98 6.04
C GLY A 125 -3.37 12.82 6.28
N ILE A 126 -2.83 11.60 6.16
CA ILE A 126 -1.39 11.32 6.35
C ILE A 126 -0.61 11.59 5.06
N LEU A 127 -1.26 11.36 3.92
CA LEU A 127 -0.77 11.69 2.57
C LEU A 127 -1.66 12.80 2.02
N THR A 128 -1.03 13.85 1.49
CA THR A 128 -1.71 14.97 0.85
C THR A 128 -1.32 15.03 -0.62
N GLU A 129 -2.21 15.57 -1.46
CA GLU A 129 -1.85 16.05 -2.80
C GLU A 129 -0.89 17.24 -2.57
N GLU A 130 0.39 17.09 -2.92
CA GLU A 130 1.34 18.22 -3.01
C GLU A 130 1.11 18.98 -4.31
#